data_AF-I3E016-F1
#
_entry.id   AF-I3E016-F1
#
_cell.length_a   1.000
_cell.length_b   1.000
_cell.length_c   1.000
_cell.angle_alpha   90.00
_cell.angle_beta   90.00
_cell.angle_gamma   90.00
#
_symmetry.space_group_name_H-M   'P 1'
#
loop_
_entity.id
_entity.type
_entity.pdbx_description
1 polymer ?
#
loop_
_entity_poly.entity_id
_entity_poly.type
_entity_poly.pdbx_seq_one_letter_code
_entity_poly.pdbx_strand_id
1 'polypeptide(L)'
;MKVIKKRLLFSFLVLLLAFALTACGSKDQASTDAKSEESKEANKEETKKEKAASEEEIQIATSIEEIVKEKKGKYSGNAYNEAVVHRALDEQNFQDKDSFQVYNQLLKLMNESKGYKEYYDFAENFNPHIETALSETPEGMKLDNGQVVNGTANIAILLDASGSMAQKIGGKTKMDLAKEAVDQFVSSMPEGANVSLRVYGHKGSNSDKDKKLSCGSTEMVYDLKPYNAADFKASLGKFQPTGWTPIALAITETKKDFEKANKPGQNIIYVVSDGIETCDGDPVKAAKELHDSNIKAVVNIIGFDVDSNGQKQLLSVAEAGGGEFETVDTAEDFKQVWERERVRLYNEWSSWSVENWNDVSREQNEKENALYSYKSKFQNLIYDEKAHLTDAVFYLRDKEQISPETLDEVESLIQQRRKILDEYIQEKYKSLIETVETEGRKLKDAIDEKGEEMKDKYR
;
A
#
# COMPACT_ATOMS: atom_id res chain seq x y z
N MET A 1 46.11 33.99 6.10
CA MET A 1 46.17 34.70 4.81
C MET A 1 45.07 34.14 3.92
N LYS A 2 44.15 34.97 3.39
CA LYS A 2 42.86 34.58 2.75
C LYS A 2 41.93 33.86 3.76
N VAL A 3 40.70 34.27 4.09
CA VAL A 3 39.64 35.10 3.45
C VAL A 3 38.95 34.39 2.28
N ILE A 4 37.74 33.88 2.55
CA ILE A 4 36.52 33.94 1.73
C ILE A 4 35.32 33.69 2.68
N LYS A 5 34.32 34.56 2.66
CA LYS A 5 32.96 34.29 3.17
C LYS A 5 32.00 34.61 2.02
N LYS A 6 31.23 33.64 1.54
CA LYS A 6 30.17 33.91 0.55
C LYS A 6 28.91 34.41 1.28
N ARG A 7 28.26 35.41 0.68
CA ARG A 7 26.87 35.79 0.95
C ARG A 7 26.00 35.22 -0.17
N LEU A 8 24.81 34.73 0.16
CA LEU A 8 23.64 34.75 -0.72
C LEU A 8 22.41 34.38 0.12
N LEU A 9 21.42 35.28 0.14
CA LEU A 9 20.14 35.12 0.81
C LEU A 9 19.18 36.10 0.12
N PHE A 10 18.29 35.57 -0.74
CA PHE A 10 17.16 36.32 -1.28
C PHE A 10 16.01 36.16 -0.27
N SER A 11 15.55 37.24 0.37
CA SER A 11 14.63 38.26 -0.17
C SER A 11 13.19 37.85 0.13
N PHE A 12 12.62 38.43 1.19
CA PHE A 12 11.26 38.17 1.66
C PHE A 12 10.34 39.39 1.43
N LEU A 13 9.04 39.18 1.62
CA LEU A 13 7.93 39.97 1.10
C LEU A 13 7.60 41.25 1.92
N VAL A 14 6.84 42.16 1.29
CA VAL A 14 6.04 43.27 1.85
C VAL A 14 6.77 44.53 2.33
N LEU A 15 6.37 45.68 1.74
CA LEU A 15 6.15 46.92 2.50
C LEU A 15 4.89 47.62 1.97
N LEU A 16 4.09 48.21 2.87
CA LEU A 16 2.92 49.00 2.51
C LEU A 16 3.34 50.35 1.94
N LEU A 17 2.47 50.95 1.11
CA LEU A 17 2.23 52.39 1.16
C LEU A 17 0.81 52.71 0.68
N ALA A 18 -0.01 53.20 1.60
CA ALA A 18 -1.31 53.79 1.32
C ALA A 18 -1.25 55.29 1.62
N PHE A 19 -1.71 56.12 0.69
CA PHE A 19 -2.07 57.51 0.95
C PHE A 19 -3.22 57.92 0.03
N ALA A 20 -4.25 58.52 0.60
CA ALA A 20 -5.36 59.14 -0.14
C ALA A 20 -5.16 60.66 -0.15
N LEU A 21 -5.84 61.36 -1.08
CA LEU A 21 -6.72 62.50 -0.78
C LEU A 21 -7.35 63.14 -2.04
N THR A 22 -8.69 63.14 -2.07
CA THR A 22 -9.61 64.18 -2.57
C THR A 22 -9.38 64.96 -3.88
N ALA A 23 -10.41 64.92 -4.75
CA ALA A 23 -11.10 66.12 -5.27
C ALA A 23 -12.59 65.77 -5.54
N CYS A 24 -13.49 66.75 -5.72
CA CYS A 24 -14.95 66.55 -5.78
C CYS A 24 -15.64 67.27 -6.96
N GLY A 25 -16.81 66.75 -7.36
CA GLY A 25 -17.86 67.49 -8.07
C GLY A 25 -18.43 66.78 -9.31
N SER A 26 -19.75 66.80 -9.60
CA SER A 26 -20.91 67.35 -8.86
C SER A 26 -22.24 66.80 -9.42
N LYS A 27 -23.22 66.45 -8.54
CA LYS A 27 -24.70 66.64 -8.67
C LYS A 27 -25.44 66.06 -9.92
N ASP A 28 -26.77 65.95 -10.07
CA ASP A 28 -28.02 65.77 -9.28
C ASP A 28 -29.13 65.49 -10.36
N GLN A 29 -30.29 64.82 -10.23
CA GLN A 29 -31.00 63.93 -9.28
C GLN A 29 -32.04 63.15 -10.16
N ALA A 30 -32.34 61.85 -10.00
CA ALA A 30 -33.07 61.11 -8.95
C ALA A 30 -34.62 61.26 -8.97
N SER A 31 -35.35 60.16 -8.63
CA SER A 31 -36.82 59.92 -8.66
C SER A 31 -37.48 59.88 -10.06
N THR A 32 -38.43 58.99 -10.47
CA THR A 32 -39.47 58.11 -9.86
C THR A 32 -40.79 58.78 -9.46
N ASP A 33 -41.88 58.53 -10.20
CA ASP A 33 -43.06 57.75 -9.71
C ASP A 33 -44.05 57.37 -10.84
N ALA A 34 -45.22 56.78 -10.53
CA ALA A 34 -46.02 55.96 -11.45
C ALA A 34 -47.50 56.36 -11.72
N LYS A 35 -48.13 55.60 -12.65
CA LYS A 35 -49.56 55.15 -12.75
C LYS A 35 -50.60 55.82 -13.70
N SER A 36 -51.28 54.91 -14.44
CA SER A 36 -52.71 54.81 -14.85
C SER A 36 -53.43 55.84 -15.77
N GLU A 37 -53.87 55.32 -16.93
CA GLU A 37 -55.23 55.46 -17.57
C GLU A 37 -55.67 56.85 -18.11
N GLU A 38 -56.59 57.01 -19.09
CA GLU A 38 -57.58 56.11 -19.73
C GLU A 38 -57.95 56.51 -21.20
N SER A 39 -58.48 55.55 -21.98
CA SER A 39 -59.50 55.69 -23.07
C SER A 39 -59.19 56.22 -24.51
N LYS A 40 -59.55 55.38 -25.52
CA LYS A 40 -60.44 55.58 -26.71
C LYS A 40 -60.18 56.74 -27.73
N GLU A 41 -60.45 56.64 -29.04
CA GLU A 41 -61.02 55.57 -29.90
C GLU A 41 -60.69 55.78 -31.41
N ALA A 42 -60.62 54.69 -32.21
CA ALA A 42 -60.91 54.59 -33.66
C ALA A 42 -60.06 55.43 -34.70
N ASN A 43 -59.76 54.99 -35.94
CA ASN A 43 -59.95 53.70 -36.64
C ASN A 43 -58.98 53.55 -37.84
N LYS A 44 -58.76 52.30 -38.30
CA LYS A 44 -58.30 51.85 -39.64
C LYS A 44 -57.22 52.64 -40.41
N GLU A 45 -56.05 52.01 -40.57
CA GLU A 45 -55.77 51.20 -41.78
C GLU A 45 -54.74 50.09 -41.47
N GLU A 46 -54.64 49.07 -42.32
CA GLU A 46 -53.83 47.86 -42.08
C GLU A 46 -52.43 47.96 -42.69
N THR A 47 -51.41 47.38 -42.03
CA THR A 47 -50.46 46.40 -42.61
C THR A 47 -49.41 45.93 -41.59
N LYS A 48 -49.03 44.65 -41.71
CA LYS A 48 -47.95 43.91 -41.01
C LYS A 48 -46.79 44.73 -40.42
N LYS A 49 -46.36 44.34 -39.22
CA LYS A 49 -44.93 44.29 -38.86
C LYS A 49 -44.60 43.02 -38.08
N GLU A 50 -43.38 42.54 -38.25
CA GLU A 50 -42.88 41.23 -37.81
C GLU A 50 -41.62 41.42 -36.93
N LYS A 51 -41.29 40.41 -36.12
CA LYS A 51 -39.98 40.16 -35.46
C LYS A 51 -39.26 41.33 -34.73
N ALA A 52 -39.00 41.07 -33.46
CA ALA A 52 -37.62 41.09 -32.96
C ALA A 52 -37.46 39.87 -32.03
N ALA A 53 -36.60 38.92 -32.40
CA ALA A 53 -36.11 37.89 -31.49
C ALA A 53 -34.72 38.32 -31.04
N SER A 54 -34.40 38.18 -29.75
CA SER A 54 -33.07 38.49 -29.23
C SER A 54 -32.04 37.50 -29.76
N GLU A 55 -30.95 37.99 -30.34
CA GLU A 55 -29.80 37.20 -30.72
C GLU A 55 -29.10 36.72 -29.44
N GLU A 56 -29.05 35.41 -29.22
CA GLU A 56 -28.20 34.82 -28.17
C GLU A 56 -26.73 34.94 -28.61
N GLU A 57 -25.91 35.63 -27.82
CA GLU A 57 -24.48 35.81 -28.09
C GLU A 57 -23.78 34.44 -28.17
N ILE A 58 -23.23 34.10 -29.34
CA ILE A 58 -22.69 32.76 -29.62
C ILE A 58 -21.31 32.62 -28.97
N GLN A 59 -21.30 32.14 -27.73
CA GLN A 59 -20.06 31.78 -27.03
C GLN A 59 -19.55 30.41 -27.53
N ILE A 60 -18.27 30.39 -27.90
CA ILE A 60 -17.53 29.18 -28.28
C ILE A 60 -16.79 28.69 -27.04
N ALA A 61 -16.89 27.40 -26.72
CA ALA A 61 -16.13 26.82 -25.63
C ALA A 61 -14.62 26.85 -25.92
N THR A 62 -13.85 27.44 -25.00
CA THR A 62 -12.39 27.62 -25.04
C THR A 62 -11.64 26.65 -24.13
N SER A 63 -12.32 26.00 -23.19
CA SER A 63 -11.77 24.95 -22.32
C SER A 63 -12.68 23.71 -22.26
N ILE A 64 -12.13 22.60 -21.77
CA ILE A 64 -12.88 21.35 -21.58
C ILE A 64 -14.03 21.54 -20.57
N GLU A 65 -13.84 22.36 -19.53
CA GLU A 65 -14.86 22.72 -18.53
C GLU A 65 -16.05 23.44 -19.18
N GLU A 66 -15.84 24.17 -20.27
CA GLU A 66 -16.92 24.82 -21.02
C GLU A 66 -17.59 23.80 -21.94
N ILE A 67 -16.81 23.00 -22.68
CA ILE A 67 -17.30 21.92 -23.55
C ILE A 67 -18.25 20.99 -22.78
N VAL A 68 -17.85 20.41 -21.65
CA VAL A 68 -18.66 19.43 -20.89
C VAL A 68 -19.93 20.01 -20.24
N LYS A 69 -20.16 21.33 -20.32
CA LYS A 69 -21.39 22.00 -19.87
C LYS A 69 -22.37 22.27 -21.03
N GLU A 70 -21.96 22.10 -22.27
CA GLU A 70 -22.80 22.32 -23.45
C GLU A 70 -23.98 21.35 -23.52
N LYS A 71 -25.03 21.75 -24.26
CA LYS A 71 -26.17 20.88 -24.56
C LYS A 71 -25.76 19.90 -25.66
N LYS A 72 -25.88 18.60 -25.39
CA LYS A 72 -25.66 17.54 -26.39
C LYS A 72 -26.46 17.78 -27.67
N GLY A 73 -25.93 17.32 -28.79
CA GLY A 73 -26.60 17.34 -30.08
C GLY A 73 -27.89 16.52 -30.12
N LYS A 74 -28.78 16.88 -31.04
CA LYS A 74 -30.01 16.12 -31.36
C LYS A 74 -29.72 14.66 -31.74
N TYR A 75 -28.61 14.42 -32.43
CA TYR A 75 -28.17 13.15 -33.02
C TYR A 75 -26.83 12.66 -32.43
N SER A 76 -26.49 13.05 -31.19
CA SER A 76 -25.25 12.65 -30.50
C SER A 76 -25.12 11.13 -30.28
N GLY A 77 -23.93 10.57 -30.48
CA GLY A 77 -23.54 9.20 -30.17
C GLY A 77 -24.28 8.17 -31.03
N ASN A 78 -24.83 7.13 -30.40
CA ASN A 78 -25.61 6.09 -31.08
C ASN A 78 -26.91 6.59 -31.78
N ALA A 79 -27.23 7.89 -31.67
CA ALA A 79 -28.30 8.54 -32.44
C ALA A 79 -27.82 9.16 -33.76
N TYR A 80 -26.52 9.12 -34.06
CA TYR A 80 -25.94 9.64 -35.30
C TYR A 80 -26.36 8.80 -36.50
N ASN A 81 -26.75 9.48 -37.57
CA ASN A 81 -26.87 8.90 -38.90
C ASN A 81 -26.71 10.01 -39.93
N GLU A 82 -25.65 9.91 -40.73
CA GLU A 82 -25.28 10.82 -41.82
C GLU A 82 -26.50 11.31 -42.64
N ALA A 83 -27.26 10.39 -43.24
CA ALA A 83 -28.43 10.72 -44.06
C ALA A 83 -29.63 11.33 -43.29
N VAL A 84 -29.66 11.25 -41.96
CA VAL A 84 -30.63 11.96 -41.10
C VAL A 84 -30.11 13.35 -40.73
N VAL A 85 -28.80 13.49 -40.48
CA VAL A 85 -28.15 14.79 -40.25
C VAL A 85 -28.23 15.65 -41.51
N HIS A 86 -27.83 15.13 -42.67
CA HIS A 86 -27.93 15.78 -43.98
C HIS A 86 -29.36 16.31 -44.26
N ARG A 87 -30.39 15.52 -43.94
CA ARG A 87 -31.79 15.96 -44.07
C ARG A 87 -32.15 17.09 -43.09
N ALA A 88 -31.65 17.04 -41.87
CA ALA A 88 -31.84 18.12 -40.89
C ALA A 88 -31.02 19.40 -41.20
N LEU A 89 -30.03 19.31 -42.11
CA LEU A 89 -29.35 20.46 -42.72
C LEU A 89 -30.17 21.01 -43.90
N ASP A 90 -30.69 20.14 -44.79
CA ASP A 90 -31.60 20.52 -45.89
C ASP A 90 -32.89 21.22 -45.42
N GLU A 91 -33.30 21.00 -44.16
CA GLU A 91 -34.43 21.70 -43.50
C GLU A 91 -34.09 23.14 -43.06
N GLN A 92 -32.86 23.64 -43.27
CA GLN A 92 -32.36 24.94 -42.82
C GLN A 92 -31.68 25.74 -43.94
N ASN A 93 -31.74 27.08 -43.87
CA ASN A 93 -30.95 27.97 -44.74
C ASN A 93 -29.66 28.41 -44.03
N PHE A 94 -28.52 28.29 -44.71
CA PHE A 94 -27.22 28.76 -44.22
C PHE A 94 -26.60 29.91 -45.04
N GLN A 95 -27.20 30.31 -46.17
CA GLN A 95 -26.61 31.31 -47.08
C GLN A 95 -26.45 32.70 -46.45
N ASP A 96 -27.26 33.03 -45.44
CA ASP A 96 -27.20 34.28 -44.67
C ASP A 96 -26.43 34.13 -43.33
N LYS A 97 -25.57 33.11 -43.17
CA LYS A 97 -24.90 32.78 -41.91
C LYS A 97 -23.39 32.99 -41.95
N ASP A 98 -22.87 33.61 -40.89
CA ASP A 98 -21.44 33.59 -40.57
C ASP A 98 -20.98 32.20 -40.08
N SER A 99 -19.67 31.99 -40.04
CA SER A 99 -19.02 30.74 -39.62
C SER A 99 -19.39 30.31 -38.20
N PHE A 100 -19.52 31.24 -37.25
CA PHE A 100 -19.94 30.96 -35.87
C PHE A 100 -21.39 30.46 -35.81
N GLN A 101 -22.29 31.06 -36.59
CA GLN A 101 -23.66 30.61 -36.74
C GLN A 101 -23.76 29.23 -37.39
N VAL A 102 -23.01 28.96 -38.47
CA VAL A 102 -22.96 27.64 -39.11
C VAL A 102 -22.51 26.59 -38.10
N TYR A 103 -21.34 26.81 -37.47
CA TYR A 103 -20.74 25.90 -36.49
C TYR A 103 -21.65 25.61 -35.28
N ASN A 104 -22.32 26.63 -34.73
CA ASN A 104 -23.30 26.48 -33.64
C ASN A 104 -24.49 25.59 -34.05
N GLN A 105 -24.99 25.68 -35.29
CA GLN A 105 -26.04 24.77 -35.77
C GLN A 105 -25.53 23.33 -35.96
N LEU A 106 -24.28 23.12 -36.40
CA LEU A 106 -23.69 21.79 -36.46
C LEU A 106 -23.58 21.15 -35.06
N LEU A 107 -23.13 21.92 -34.06
CA LEU A 107 -23.10 21.47 -32.66
C LEU A 107 -24.51 21.14 -32.13
N LYS A 108 -25.54 21.95 -32.41
CA LYS A 108 -26.93 21.64 -32.03
C LYS A 108 -27.43 20.31 -32.61
N LEU A 109 -26.86 19.84 -33.72
CA LEU A 109 -27.14 18.51 -34.26
C LEU A 109 -26.26 17.40 -33.67
N MET A 110 -24.94 17.60 -33.52
CA MET A 110 -23.97 16.51 -33.33
C MET A 110 -23.04 16.62 -32.11
N ASN A 111 -23.19 17.64 -31.26
CA ASN A 111 -22.35 17.85 -30.08
C ASN A 111 -22.32 16.64 -29.12
N GLU A 112 -21.13 16.14 -28.79
CA GLU A 112 -20.89 14.95 -27.96
C GLU A 112 -20.57 15.27 -26.49
N SER A 113 -20.80 16.51 -26.03
CA SER A 113 -20.35 16.96 -24.71
C SER A 113 -20.93 16.20 -23.52
N LYS A 114 -22.07 15.51 -23.67
CA LYS A 114 -22.55 14.56 -22.66
C LYS A 114 -21.63 13.32 -22.55
N GLY A 115 -21.15 12.80 -23.67
CA GLY A 115 -20.19 11.68 -23.70
C GLY A 115 -18.83 12.12 -23.17
N TYR A 116 -18.33 13.30 -23.58
CA TYR A 116 -17.10 13.87 -23.01
C TYR A 116 -17.19 14.05 -21.49
N LYS A 117 -18.35 14.45 -20.97
CA LYS A 117 -18.57 14.58 -19.53
C LYS A 117 -18.38 13.25 -18.77
N GLU A 118 -18.73 12.11 -19.35
CA GLU A 118 -18.52 10.79 -18.70
C GLU A 118 -17.03 10.49 -18.50
N TYR A 119 -16.20 10.75 -19.52
CA TYR A 119 -14.76 10.53 -19.46
C TYR A 119 -14.03 11.61 -18.62
N TYR A 120 -14.51 12.85 -18.64
CA TYR A 120 -14.05 13.93 -17.76
C TYR A 120 -14.35 13.62 -16.28
N ASP A 121 -15.60 13.29 -15.95
CA ASP A 121 -16.00 12.97 -14.58
C ASP A 121 -15.25 11.74 -14.04
N PHE A 122 -14.97 10.75 -14.88
CA PHE A 122 -14.07 9.65 -14.52
C PHE A 122 -12.66 10.17 -14.15
N ALA A 123 -12.02 10.94 -15.03
CA ALA A 123 -10.65 11.39 -14.82
C ALA A 123 -10.49 12.40 -13.66
N GLU A 124 -11.52 13.20 -13.36
CA GLU A 124 -11.50 14.12 -12.21
C GLU A 124 -11.74 13.42 -10.86
N ASN A 125 -12.40 12.25 -10.84
CA ASN A 125 -12.70 11.50 -9.61
C ASN A 125 -11.85 10.21 -9.44
N PHE A 126 -10.95 9.92 -10.38
CA PHE A 126 -10.07 8.75 -10.31
C PHE A 126 -9.01 8.91 -9.21
N ASN A 127 -8.79 7.87 -8.39
CA ASN A 127 -7.66 7.82 -7.47
C ASN A 127 -6.44 7.12 -8.11
N PRO A 128 -5.37 7.84 -8.48
CA PRO A 128 -4.18 7.25 -9.08
C PRO A 128 -3.20 6.66 -8.06
N HIS A 129 -3.40 6.88 -6.76
CA HIS A 129 -2.52 6.36 -5.73
C HIS A 129 -2.71 4.86 -5.52
N ILE A 130 -1.64 4.15 -5.17
CA ILE A 130 -1.72 2.72 -4.80
C ILE A 130 -2.15 2.59 -3.34
N GLU A 131 -3.17 1.78 -3.07
CA GLU A 131 -3.85 1.64 -1.78
C GLU A 131 -3.58 0.28 -1.10
N THR A 132 -2.94 -0.65 -1.82
CA THR A 132 -2.48 -1.96 -1.30
C THR A 132 -1.60 -1.80 -0.06
N ALA A 133 -2.11 -2.29 1.08
CA ALA A 133 -1.38 -2.30 2.34
C ALA A 133 -0.39 -3.47 2.37
N LEU A 134 0.91 -3.14 2.46
CA LEU A 134 1.98 -4.15 2.54
C LEU A 134 2.08 -4.76 3.94
N SER A 135 2.34 -6.07 4.03
CA SER A 135 2.68 -6.71 5.30
C SER A 135 4.14 -6.41 5.68
N GLU A 136 4.43 -6.21 6.97
CA GLU A 136 5.80 -5.88 7.40
C GLU A 136 6.71 -7.10 7.48
N THR A 137 6.15 -8.31 7.59
CA THR A 137 6.89 -9.59 7.58
C THR A 137 6.06 -10.68 6.89
N PRO A 138 6.67 -11.82 6.51
CA PRO A 138 5.94 -13.02 6.13
C PRO A 138 4.93 -13.46 7.19
N GLU A 139 3.89 -14.19 6.78
CA GLU A 139 2.84 -14.70 7.67
C GLU A 139 3.32 -15.91 8.50
N GLY A 140 4.22 -15.66 9.45
CA GLY A 140 4.72 -16.65 10.40
C GLY A 140 3.63 -17.16 11.34
N MET A 141 2.86 -18.15 10.86
CA MET A 141 1.65 -18.77 11.41
C MET A 141 0.36 -17.95 11.30
N LYS A 142 -0.59 -18.51 10.53
CA LYS A 142 -2.02 -18.21 10.65
C LYS A 142 -2.52 -18.81 11.96
N LEU A 143 -3.05 -17.96 12.84
CA LEU A 143 -3.80 -18.40 14.00
C LEU A 143 -5.18 -18.93 13.58
N ASP A 144 -5.77 -19.86 14.33
CA ASP A 144 -7.09 -20.47 14.06
C ASP A 144 -8.25 -19.47 13.92
N ASN A 145 -8.06 -18.21 14.34
CA ASN A 145 -9.01 -17.12 14.20
C ASN A 145 -8.77 -16.20 12.99
N GLY A 146 -7.84 -16.56 12.09
CA GLY A 146 -7.49 -15.78 10.90
C GLY A 146 -6.67 -14.50 11.17
N GLN A 147 -6.07 -14.37 12.36
CA GLN A 147 -5.18 -13.24 12.67
C GLN A 147 -3.74 -13.50 12.21
N VAL A 148 -3.17 -12.48 11.56
CA VAL A 148 -1.78 -12.40 11.11
C VAL A 148 -0.96 -11.60 12.12
N VAL A 149 0.30 -11.98 12.34
CA VAL A 149 1.23 -11.30 13.27
C VAL A 149 2.42 -10.75 12.50
N ASN A 150 2.65 -9.43 12.58
CA ASN A 150 3.83 -8.78 12.01
C ASN A 150 4.98 -8.67 13.04
N GLY A 151 6.23 -8.75 12.58
CA GLY A 151 7.39 -8.15 13.27
C GLY A 151 8.57 -9.06 13.61
N THR A 152 9.53 -8.51 14.36
CA THR A 152 10.82 -9.15 14.71
C THR A 152 10.67 -10.41 15.56
N ALA A 153 11.42 -11.46 15.23
CA ALA A 153 11.49 -12.66 16.07
C ALA A 153 12.14 -12.35 17.44
N ASN A 154 11.48 -12.82 18.50
CA ASN A 154 11.95 -12.78 19.89
C ASN A 154 12.20 -14.21 20.35
N ILE A 155 13.48 -14.57 20.50
CA ILE A 155 13.92 -15.97 20.67
C ILE A 155 14.45 -16.17 22.09
N ALA A 156 13.92 -17.18 22.79
CA ALA A 156 14.40 -17.60 24.10
C ALA A 156 14.97 -19.02 24.05
N ILE A 157 16.24 -19.15 24.40
CA ILE A 157 16.90 -20.46 24.55
C ILE A 157 16.87 -20.83 26.02
N LEU A 158 16.27 -21.97 26.32
CA LEU A 158 16.16 -22.55 27.65
C LEU A 158 17.08 -23.77 27.66
N LEU A 159 18.32 -23.58 28.13
CA LEU A 159 19.35 -24.61 28.14
C LEU A 159 19.40 -25.34 29.50
N ASP A 160 19.18 -26.64 29.44
CA ASP A 160 19.38 -27.55 30.57
C ASP A 160 20.85 -27.59 30.98
N ALA A 161 21.11 -27.37 32.26
CA ALA A 161 22.41 -27.52 32.90
C ALA A 161 22.33 -28.36 34.18
N SER A 162 21.39 -29.30 34.22
CA SER A 162 21.31 -30.36 35.22
C SER A 162 22.51 -31.32 35.17
N GLY A 163 22.59 -32.24 36.13
CA GLY A 163 23.71 -33.15 36.28
C GLY A 163 23.85 -34.25 35.22
N SER A 164 22.80 -34.56 34.46
CA SER A 164 22.82 -35.52 33.34
C SER A 164 23.65 -35.00 32.17
N MET A 165 23.62 -33.70 31.93
CA MET A 165 24.41 -33.00 30.90
C MET A 165 25.94 -33.09 31.11
N ALA A 166 26.41 -33.63 32.24
CA ALA A 166 27.82 -33.95 32.49
C ALA A 166 28.29 -35.28 31.85
N GLN A 167 27.37 -36.12 31.38
CA GLN A 167 27.69 -37.36 30.67
C GLN A 167 28.44 -37.10 29.36
N LYS A 168 29.12 -38.12 28.81
CA LYS A 168 29.99 -37.97 27.64
C LYS A 168 29.51 -38.74 26.41
N ILE A 169 29.50 -38.04 25.27
CA ILE A 169 29.23 -38.58 23.93
C ILE A 169 30.38 -38.15 23.02
N GLY A 170 30.93 -39.08 22.24
CA GLY A 170 32.07 -38.79 21.33
C GLY A 170 33.35 -38.25 21.99
N GLY A 171 33.45 -38.28 23.33
CA GLY A 171 34.56 -37.76 24.12
C GLY A 171 34.33 -36.37 24.76
N LYS A 172 33.42 -35.57 24.21
CA LYS A 172 32.92 -34.30 24.81
C LYS A 172 31.82 -34.60 25.83
N THR A 173 31.46 -33.63 26.68
CA THR A 173 30.22 -33.74 27.48
C THR A 173 28.99 -33.36 26.65
N LYS A 174 27.80 -33.80 27.09
CA LYS A 174 26.53 -33.36 26.49
C LYS A 174 26.41 -31.82 26.53
N MET A 175 26.81 -31.22 27.66
CA MET A 175 26.87 -29.76 27.83
C MET A 175 27.80 -29.07 26.81
N ASP A 176 28.99 -29.60 26.54
CA ASP A 176 29.89 -29.01 25.54
C ASP A 176 29.26 -28.99 24.15
N LEU A 177 28.62 -30.10 23.76
CA LEU A 177 27.94 -30.24 22.46
C LEU A 177 26.72 -29.31 22.35
N ALA A 178 25.91 -29.23 23.40
CA ALA A 178 24.76 -28.31 23.45
C ALA A 178 25.21 -26.83 23.42
N LYS A 179 26.31 -26.47 24.09
CA LYS A 179 26.89 -25.11 23.99
C LYS A 179 27.42 -24.81 22.60
N GLU A 180 28.16 -25.73 21.96
CA GLU A 180 28.63 -25.55 20.58
C GLU A 180 27.47 -25.37 19.59
N ALA A 181 26.41 -26.18 19.74
CA ALA A 181 25.20 -26.07 18.92
C ALA A 181 24.44 -24.74 19.15
N VAL A 182 24.25 -24.34 20.41
CA VAL A 182 23.56 -23.09 20.77
C VAL A 182 24.34 -21.86 20.30
N ASP A 183 25.67 -21.87 20.42
CA ASP A 183 26.56 -20.80 19.95
C ASP A 183 26.53 -20.64 18.41
N GLN A 184 26.50 -21.75 17.67
CA GLN A 184 26.31 -21.75 16.21
C GLN A 184 24.91 -21.26 15.82
N PHE A 185 23.86 -21.76 16.48
CA PHE A 185 22.47 -21.39 16.25
C PHE A 185 22.25 -19.88 16.35
N VAL A 186 22.63 -19.25 17.47
CA VAL A 186 22.45 -17.79 17.61
C VAL A 186 23.36 -16.99 16.68
N SER A 187 24.49 -17.56 16.25
CA SER A 187 25.36 -16.94 15.23
C SER A 187 24.76 -17.00 13.82
N SER A 188 23.77 -17.87 13.58
CA SER A 188 23.00 -17.95 12.33
C SER A 188 21.72 -17.10 12.35
N MET A 189 21.43 -16.40 13.44
CA MET A 189 20.24 -15.55 13.53
C MET A 189 20.41 -14.22 12.78
N PRO A 190 19.34 -13.70 12.16
CA PRO A 190 19.40 -12.46 11.39
C PRO A 190 19.73 -11.27 12.30
N GLU A 191 20.53 -10.34 11.78
CA GLU A 191 20.89 -9.12 12.52
C GLU A 191 19.62 -8.32 12.89
N GLY A 192 19.50 -8.00 14.18
CA GLY A 192 18.30 -7.39 14.76
C GLY A 192 17.36 -8.36 15.50
N ALA A 193 17.52 -9.69 15.36
CA ALA A 193 16.77 -10.66 16.17
C ALA A 193 17.04 -10.45 17.67
N ASN A 194 15.97 -10.43 18.48
CA ASN A 194 16.12 -10.39 19.93
C ASN A 194 16.36 -11.81 20.43
N VAL A 195 17.51 -12.04 21.05
CA VAL A 195 17.87 -13.35 21.64
C VAL A 195 17.92 -13.22 23.16
N SER A 196 17.50 -14.26 23.87
CA SER A 196 17.71 -14.43 25.30
C SER A 196 18.21 -15.85 25.62
N LEU A 197 18.96 -15.99 26.70
CA LEU A 197 19.43 -17.28 27.20
C LEU A 197 19.06 -17.41 28.68
N ARG A 198 18.17 -18.37 28.98
CA ARG A 198 17.85 -18.84 30.32
C ARG A 198 18.48 -20.21 30.54
N VAL A 199 19.12 -20.39 31.69
CA VAL A 199 19.74 -21.65 32.12
C VAL A 199 19.00 -22.17 33.34
N TYR A 200 18.83 -23.49 33.44
CA TYR A 200 18.17 -24.14 34.56
C TYR A 200 18.97 -25.34 35.10
N GLY A 201 18.71 -25.70 36.35
CA GLY A 201 19.39 -26.81 37.06
C GLY A 201 20.73 -26.45 37.69
N HIS A 202 21.50 -25.54 37.09
CA HIS A 202 22.91 -25.17 37.36
C HIS A 202 23.34 -24.75 38.78
N LYS A 203 22.50 -24.92 39.80
CA LYS A 203 22.79 -24.57 41.21
C LYS A 203 22.58 -25.77 42.14
N GLY A 204 23.42 -25.86 43.16
CA GLY A 204 23.45 -27.01 44.06
C GLY A 204 24.14 -28.22 43.41
N SER A 205 23.70 -29.42 43.79
CA SER A 205 24.22 -30.70 43.32
C SER A 205 23.11 -31.71 43.04
N ASN A 206 23.46 -32.83 42.43
CA ASN A 206 22.57 -33.96 42.14
C ASN A 206 22.11 -34.72 43.40
N SER A 207 22.28 -34.16 44.61
CA SER A 207 21.84 -34.74 45.87
C SER A 207 20.45 -34.23 46.27
N ASP A 208 19.63 -35.08 46.88
CA ASP A 208 18.29 -34.71 47.39
C ASP A 208 18.31 -33.51 48.34
N LYS A 209 19.42 -33.34 49.08
CA LYS A 209 19.64 -32.18 49.98
C LYS A 209 19.60 -30.84 49.24
N ASP A 210 20.08 -30.83 48.01
CA ASP A 210 20.13 -29.66 47.15
C ASP A 210 18.99 -29.61 46.13
N LYS A 211 18.15 -30.66 46.02
CA LYS A 211 17.02 -30.73 45.07
C LYS A 211 16.17 -29.46 45.16
N LYS A 212 15.80 -29.03 46.39
CA LYS A 212 15.01 -27.81 46.59
C LYS A 212 15.72 -26.52 46.12
N LEU A 213 17.05 -26.45 46.21
CA LEU A 213 17.82 -25.31 45.71
C LEU A 213 17.86 -25.31 44.18
N SER A 214 18.20 -26.44 43.58
CA SER A 214 18.32 -26.61 42.12
C SER A 214 16.97 -26.40 41.43
N CYS A 215 15.93 -27.11 41.87
CA CYS A 215 14.57 -27.03 41.36
C CYS A 215 13.90 -25.66 41.60
N GLY A 216 14.36 -24.91 42.60
CA GLY A 216 13.94 -23.53 42.83
C GLY A 216 14.72 -22.49 42.03
N SER A 217 15.56 -22.90 41.06
CA SER A 217 16.51 -22.01 40.38
C SER A 217 16.52 -22.16 38.86
N THR A 218 16.25 -21.04 38.18
CA THR A 218 16.58 -20.80 36.78
C THR A 218 17.09 -19.36 36.65
N GLU A 219 17.89 -19.05 35.64
CA GLU A 219 18.58 -17.76 35.54
C GLU A 219 18.67 -17.27 34.09
N MET A 220 18.19 -16.07 33.83
CA MET A 220 18.46 -15.38 32.56
C MET A 220 19.90 -14.86 32.59
N VAL A 221 20.78 -15.50 31.83
CA VAL A 221 22.20 -15.16 31.74
C VAL A 221 22.52 -14.24 30.55
N TYR A 222 21.57 -14.09 29.61
CA TYR A 222 21.59 -13.09 28.55
C TYR A 222 20.15 -12.55 28.38
N ASP A 223 19.95 -11.27 28.67
CA ASP A 223 18.65 -10.59 28.56
C ASP A 223 18.11 -10.60 27.13
N LEU A 224 16.79 -10.52 26.94
CA LEU A 224 16.15 -10.43 25.62
C LEU A 224 16.54 -9.12 24.90
N LYS A 225 17.62 -9.16 24.11
CA LYS A 225 18.20 -8.00 23.39
C LYS A 225 18.73 -8.42 22.01
N PRO A 226 18.98 -7.49 21.08
CA PRO A 226 19.63 -7.80 19.81
C PRO A 226 20.88 -8.66 20.00
N TYR A 227 21.07 -9.67 19.15
CA TYR A 227 22.17 -10.60 19.29
C TYR A 227 23.55 -9.92 19.26
N ASN A 228 24.44 -10.32 20.17
CA ASN A 228 25.84 -9.93 20.19
C ASN A 228 26.69 -11.16 20.54
N ALA A 229 27.51 -11.60 19.59
CA ALA A 229 28.27 -12.84 19.71
C ALA A 229 29.27 -12.86 20.88
N ALA A 230 29.89 -11.72 21.21
CA ALA A 230 30.86 -11.63 22.31
C ALA A 230 30.16 -11.76 23.67
N ASP A 231 29.12 -10.96 23.92
CA ASP A 231 28.32 -11.02 25.14
C ASP A 231 27.66 -12.39 25.33
N PHE A 232 27.08 -12.95 24.25
CA PHE A 232 26.36 -14.21 24.32
C PHE A 232 27.29 -15.38 24.62
N LYS A 233 28.40 -15.51 23.88
CA LYS A 233 29.42 -16.54 24.13
C LYS A 233 30.02 -16.42 25.54
N ALA A 234 30.26 -15.19 26.00
CA ALA A 234 30.72 -14.93 27.37
C ALA A 234 29.69 -15.34 28.43
N SER A 235 28.38 -15.26 28.15
CA SER A 235 27.33 -15.78 29.04
C SER A 235 27.18 -17.30 28.99
N LEU A 236 27.26 -17.90 27.81
CA LEU A 236 27.21 -19.35 27.60
C LEU A 236 28.34 -20.11 28.32
N GLY A 237 29.48 -19.45 28.55
CA GLY A 237 30.62 -20.00 29.30
C GLY A 237 30.43 -20.12 30.82
N LYS A 238 29.43 -19.45 31.44
CA LYS A 238 29.42 -19.18 32.90
C LYS A 238 29.06 -20.35 33.82
N PHE A 239 28.43 -21.40 33.30
CA PHE A 239 27.80 -22.47 34.08
C PHE A 239 28.33 -23.86 33.71
N GLN A 240 28.16 -24.81 34.64
CA GLN A 240 28.59 -26.20 34.57
C GLN A 240 27.39 -27.13 34.82
N PRO A 241 27.36 -28.34 34.25
CA PRO A 241 26.25 -29.28 34.43
C PRO A 241 26.23 -29.84 35.86
N THR A 242 25.19 -29.53 36.63
CA THR A 242 24.99 -29.93 38.02
C THR A 242 23.51 -29.82 38.40
N GLY A 243 23.05 -30.58 39.39
CA GLY A 243 21.69 -30.45 39.90
C GLY A 243 20.63 -31.19 39.08
N TRP A 244 19.43 -30.63 39.07
CA TRP A 244 18.16 -31.25 38.68
C TRP A 244 17.48 -30.47 37.54
N THR A 245 16.35 -30.96 37.04
CA THR A 245 15.78 -30.55 35.75
C THR A 245 14.39 -29.89 35.91
N PRO A 246 14.31 -28.57 36.21
CA PRO A 246 13.04 -27.83 36.33
C PRO A 246 12.63 -27.12 35.02
N ILE A 247 12.22 -27.90 34.01
CA ILE A 247 11.76 -27.40 32.70
C ILE A 247 10.51 -26.53 32.88
N ALA A 248 9.55 -26.98 33.68
CA ALA A 248 8.31 -26.26 33.94
C ALA A 248 8.56 -24.86 34.53
N LEU A 249 9.54 -24.72 35.42
CA LEU A 249 9.93 -23.43 35.98
C LEU A 249 10.67 -22.57 34.94
N ALA A 250 11.52 -23.15 34.11
CA ALA A 250 12.23 -22.40 33.07
C ALA A 250 11.24 -21.76 32.08
N ILE A 251 10.24 -22.52 31.61
CA ILE A 251 9.15 -22.03 30.76
C ILE A 251 8.34 -20.95 31.49
N THR A 252 7.98 -21.19 32.76
CA THR A 252 7.18 -20.25 33.58
C THR A 252 7.88 -18.92 33.86
N GLU A 253 9.21 -18.90 34.05
CA GLU A 253 9.95 -17.65 34.21
C GLU A 253 10.14 -16.93 32.86
N THR A 254 10.42 -17.65 31.76
CA THR A 254 10.52 -17.06 30.42
C THR A 254 9.23 -16.36 29.98
N LYS A 255 8.05 -16.87 30.37
CA LYS A 255 6.77 -16.18 30.21
C LYS A 255 6.81 -14.76 30.80
N LYS A 256 7.26 -14.63 32.05
CA LYS A 256 7.36 -13.34 32.77
C LYS A 256 8.41 -12.43 32.15
N ASP A 257 9.50 -12.98 31.62
CA ASP A 257 10.53 -12.20 30.94
C ASP A 257 9.97 -11.54 29.67
N PHE A 258 9.18 -12.28 28.87
CA PHE A 258 8.49 -11.73 27.70
C PHE A 258 7.41 -10.71 28.08
N GLU A 259 6.57 -10.99 29.09
CA GLU A 259 5.57 -10.04 29.61
C GLU A 259 6.22 -8.72 30.08
N LYS A 260 7.37 -8.81 30.75
CA LYS A 260 8.16 -7.67 31.24
C LYS A 260 8.88 -6.92 30.11
N ALA A 261 9.36 -7.63 29.09
CA ALA A 261 10.06 -7.03 27.96
C ALA A 261 9.10 -6.33 26.98
N ASN A 262 7.87 -6.86 26.84
CA ASN A 262 6.79 -6.32 26.01
C ASN A 262 7.25 -5.88 24.60
N LYS A 263 8.02 -6.74 23.93
CA LYS A 263 8.52 -6.51 22.57
C LYS A 263 7.51 -7.00 21.53
N PRO A 264 7.31 -6.26 20.43
CA PRO A 264 6.47 -6.73 19.32
C PRO A 264 7.13 -7.87 18.54
N GLY A 265 6.33 -8.55 17.72
CA GLY A 265 6.76 -9.67 16.87
C GLY A 265 6.69 -11.04 17.55
N GLN A 266 6.92 -12.10 16.77
CA GLN A 266 6.65 -13.47 17.17
C GLN A 266 7.63 -13.98 18.24
N ASN A 267 7.09 -14.62 19.28
CA ASN A 267 7.86 -15.20 20.38
C ASN A 267 8.10 -16.69 20.11
N ILE A 268 9.36 -17.13 20.14
CA ILE A 268 9.77 -18.51 19.85
C ILE A 268 10.72 -18.99 20.95
N ILE A 269 10.49 -20.19 21.47
CA ILE A 269 11.19 -20.75 22.61
C ILE A 269 11.80 -22.08 22.20
N TYR A 270 13.08 -22.25 22.49
CA TYR A 270 13.82 -23.48 22.23
C TYR A 270 14.32 -24.05 23.55
N VAL A 271 13.66 -25.11 24.03
CA VAL A 271 14.12 -25.85 25.21
C VAL A 271 15.10 -26.94 24.74
N VAL A 272 16.34 -26.86 25.20
CA VAL A 272 17.37 -27.89 24.96
C VAL A 272 17.53 -28.67 26.27
N SER A 273 17.23 -29.98 26.26
CA SER A 273 17.33 -30.86 27.43
C SER A 273 17.74 -32.29 27.04
N ASP A 274 18.37 -33.01 27.97
CA ASP A 274 18.75 -34.41 27.80
C ASP A 274 17.87 -35.41 28.59
N GLY A 275 16.76 -34.95 29.17
CA GLY A 275 15.95 -35.78 30.06
C GLY A 275 14.53 -35.29 30.32
N ILE A 276 13.94 -35.82 31.40
CA ILE A 276 12.61 -35.45 31.90
C ILE A 276 12.68 -34.33 32.93
N GLU A 277 11.56 -33.66 33.16
CA GLU A 277 11.29 -32.89 34.37
C GLU A 277 11.54 -33.78 35.61
N THR A 278 12.49 -33.41 36.45
CA THR A 278 12.82 -34.13 37.71
C THR A 278 12.49 -33.33 38.96
N CYS A 279 11.92 -32.13 38.80
CA CYS A 279 11.67 -31.16 39.86
C CYS A 279 10.21 -31.04 40.30
N ASP A 280 9.42 -32.09 40.04
CA ASP A 280 8.03 -32.26 40.47
C ASP A 280 7.06 -31.21 39.87
N GLY A 281 7.47 -30.52 38.80
CA GLY A 281 6.66 -29.62 38.00
C GLY A 281 5.85 -30.31 36.88
N ASP A 282 5.11 -29.51 36.12
CA ASP A 282 4.35 -29.95 34.94
C ASP A 282 4.74 -29.09 33.72
N PRO A 283 5.68 -29.56 32.88
CA PRO A 283 6.18 -28.78 31.76
C PRO A 283 5.18 -28.71 30.60
N VAL A 284 4.30 -29.71 30.47
CA VAL A 284 3.25 -29.77 29.43
C VAL A 284 2.23 -28.67 29.69
N LYS A 285 1.78 -28.55 30.95
CA LYS A 285 0.94 -27.45 31.38
C LYS A 285 1.65 -26.09 31.26
N ALA A 286 2.93 -25.99 31.63
CA ALA A 286 3.67 -24.74 31.54
C ALA A 286 3.81 -24.23 30.08
N ALA A 287 4.07 -25.14 29.12
CA ALA A 287 4.11 -24.81 27.71
C ALA A 287 2.74 -24.35 27.20
N LYS A 288 1.66 -25.06 27.58
CA LYS A 288 0.30 -24.66 27.22
C LYS A 288 -0.11 -23.30 27.80
N GLU A 289 0.15 -23.05 29.08
CA GLU A 289 -0.15 -21.76 29.71
C GLU A 289 0.66 -20.59 29.13
N LEU A 290 1.72 -20.87 28.36
CA LEU A 290 2.53 -19.89 27.62
C LEU A 290 2.02 -19.71 26.17
N HIS A 291 1.68 -20.80 25.49
CA HIS A 291 1.07 -20.76 24.15
C HIS A 291 -0.31 -20.06 24.17
N ASP A 292 -1.20 -20.48 25.09
CA ASP A 292 -2.55 -19.90 25.28
C ASP A 292 -2.54 -18.45 25.84
N SER A 293 -1.36 -17.86 26.05
CA SER A 293 -1.22 -16.51 26.63
C SER A 293 -1.23 -15.39 25.59
N ASN A 294 -1.36 -14.14 26.04
CA ASN A 294 -1.26 -12.95 25.19
C ASN A 294 0.10 -12.82 24.45
N ILE A 295 1.12 -13.57 24.85
CA ILE A 295 2.45 -13.62 24.24
C ILE A 295 2.45 -14.49 22.97
N LYS A 296 1.50 -15.44 22.87
CA LYS A 296 1.35 -16.42 21.77
C LYS A 296 2.68 -17.06 21.37
N ALA A 297 3.45 -17.51 22.36
CA ALA A 297 4.77 -18.08 22.12
C ALA A 297 4.68 -19.54 21.67
N VAL A 298 5.52 -19.92 20.70
CA VAL A 298 5.69 -21.31 20.29
C VAL A 298 6.84 -21.93 21.08
N VAL A 299 6.63 -23.14 21.62
CA VAL A 299 7.64 -23.88 22.40
C VAL A 299 8.12 -25.09 21.61
N ASN A 300 9.26 -24.93 20.94
CA ASN A 300 9.98 -26.01 20.27
C ASN A 300 10.92 -26.70 21.28
N ILE A 301 11.04 -28.01 21.18
CA ILE A 301 11.80 -28.84 22.13
C ILE A 301 12.86 -29.64 21.38
N ILE A 302 14.09 -29.58 21.87
CA ILE A 302 15.25 -30.25 21.28
C ILE A 302 15.84 -31.22 22.30
N GLY A 303 15.56 -32.50 22.11
CA GLY A 303 16.00 -33.58 22.97
C GLY A 303 17.39 -34.08 22.57
N PHE A 304 18.38 -33.94 23.45
CA PHE A 304 19.76 -34.38 23.21
C PHE A 304 20.09 -35.72 23.89
N ASP A 305 20.25 -36.81 23.13
CA ASP A 305 20.49 -38.18 23.65
C ASP A 305 19.51 -38.56 24.79
N VAL A 306 18.21 -38.58 24.44
CA VAL A 306 17.09 -38.74 25.38
C VAL A 306 16.45 -40.13 25.25
N ASP A 307 16.12 -40.77 26.38
CA ASP A 307 15.47 -42.07 26.38
C ASP A 307 14.00 -42.04 25.87
N SER A 308 13.45 -43.22 25.57
CA SER A 308 12.09 -43.37 25.02
C SER A 308 10.93 -42.92 25.92
N ASN A 309 11.18 -42.52 27.17
CA ASN A 309 10.19 -41.92 28.06
C ASN A 309 10.38 -40.39 28.11
N GLY A 310 11.62 -39.92 28.15
CA GLY A 310 11.95 -38.50 27.98
C GLY A 310 11.45 -37.96 26.65
N GLN A 311 11.71 -38.65 25.53
CA GLN A 311 11.19 -38.28 24.20
C GLN A 311 9.66 -38.10 24.19
N LYS A 312 8.90 -38.93 24.91
CA LYS A 312 7.44 -38.80 25.01
C LYS A 312 7.02 -37.57 25.81
N GLN A 313 7.67 -37.30 26.94
CA GLN A 313 7.37 -36.09 27.72
C GLN A 313 7.72 -34.84 26.90
N LEU A 314 8.93 -34.78 26.32
CA LEU A 314 9.39 -33.65 25.52
C LEU A 314 8.51 -33.40 24.28
N LEU A 315 8.07 -34.45 23.58
CA LEU A 315 7.05 -34.35 22.52
C LEU A 315 5.75 -33.73 23.04
N SER A 316 5.19 -34.21 24.15
CA SER A 316 3.96 -33.64 24.72
C SER A 316 4.12 -32.19 25.18
N VAL A 317 5.33 -31.75 25.55
CA VAL A 317 5.62 -30.34 25.85
C VAL A 317 5.61 -29.49 24.57
N ALA A 318 6.19 -30.00 23.47
CA ALA A 318 6.16 -29.33 22.17
C ALA A 318 4.74 -29.20 21.62
N GLU A 319 3.99 -30.31 21.57
CA GLU A 319 2.59 -30.35 21.14
C GLU A 319 1.71 -29.37 21.95
N ALA A 320 1.89 -29.35 23.28
CA ALA A 320 1.15 -28.45 24.16
C ALA A 320 1.58 -26.97 24.04
N GLY A 321 2.81 -26.71 23.60
CA GLY A 321 3.34 -25.38 23.30
C GLY A 321 3.14 -24.92 21.84
N GLY A 322 2.43 -25.69 21.02
CA GLY A 322 2.21 -25.42 19.60
C GLY A 322 3.47 -25.43 18.74
N GLY A 323 4.49 -26.20 19.15
CA GLY A 323 5.79 -26.31 18.48
C GLY A 323 6.18 -27.75 18.15
N GLU A 324 7.39 -27.91 17.61
CA GLU A 324 7.93 -29.19 17.14
C GLU A 324 8.92 -29.80 18.14
N PHE A 325 9.04 -31.13 18.12
CA PHE A 325 10.01 -31.89 18.90
C PHE A 325 11.03 -32.56 17.97
N GLU A 326 12.30 -32.27 18.19
CA GLU A 326 13.43 -32.77 17.41
C GLU A 326 14.43 -33.51 18.31
N THR A 327 14.90 -34.67 17.85
CA THR A 327 15.93 -35.47 18.53
C THR A 327 17.29 -35.28 17.87
N VAL A 328 18.32 -35.02 18.67
CA VAL A 328 19.68 -34.73 18.20
C VAL A 328 20.71 -35.53 18.98
N ASP A 329 21.51 -36.34 18.31
CA ASP A 329 22.53 -37.18 18.95
C ASP A 329 23.94 -36.57 18.82
N THR A 330 24.13 -35.65 17.87
CA THR A 330 25.39 -34.94 17.59
C THR A 330 25.18 -33.44 17.35
N ALA A 331 26.30 -32.69 17.36
CA ALA A 331 26.29 -31.26 17.01
C ALA A 331 25.93 -31.00 15.52
N GLU A 332 26.11 -31.98 14.63
CA GLU A 332 25.71 -31.86 13.22
C GLU A 332 24.19 -32.08 13.03
N ASP A 333 23.54 -32.82 13.93
CA ASP A 333 22.07 -32.99 13.89
C ASP A 333 21.36 -31.71 14.36
N PHE A 334 21.88 -31.06 15.40
CA PHE A 334 21.48 -29.68 15.75
C PHE A 334 21.60 -28.75 14.54
N LYS A 335 22.75 -28.76 13.85
CA LYS A 335 22.96 -27.96 12.64
C LYS A 335 21.97 -28.29 11.53
N GLN A 336 21.52 -29.54 11.38
CA GLN A 336 20.45 -29.91 10.44
C GLN A 336 19.06 -29.42 10.87
N VAL A 337 18.73 -29.40 12.16
CA VAL A 337 17.48 -28.79 12.67
C VAL A 337 17.48 -27.29 12.36
N TRP A 338 18.59 -26.61 12.63
CA TRP A 338 18.73 -25.18 12.38
C TRP A 338 18.80 -24.82 10.89
N GLU A 339 19.35 -25.69 10.04
CA GLU A 339 19.30 -25.54 8.59
C GLU A 339 17.86 -25.63 8.05
N ARG A 340 17.01 -26.48 8.62
CA ARG A 340 15.57 -26.52 8.28
C ARG A 340 14.87 -25.21 8.64
N GLU A 341 15.11 -24.69 9.84
CA GLU A 341 14.58 -23.39 10.29
C GLU A 341 15.04 -22.24 9.38
N ARG A 342 16.32 -22.21 9.04
CA ARG A 342 16.93 -21.21 8.15
C ARG A 342 16.32 -21.26 6.74
N VAL A 343 16.20 -22.45 6.16
CA VAL A 343 15.58 -22.66 4.85
C VAL A 343 14.08 -22.35 4.87
N ARG A 344 13.35 -22.63 5.96
CA ARG A 344 11.96 -22.18 6.10
C ARG A 344 11.89 -20.66 6.04
N LEU A 345 12.67 -19.95 6.86
CA LEU A 345 12.67 -18.48 6.88
C LEU A 345 13.08 -17.87 5.53
N TYR A 346 14.05 -18.45 4.82
CA TYR A 346 14.38 -18.06 3.44
C TYR A 346 13.16 -18.17 2.51
N ASN A 347 12.44 -19.29 2.56
CA ASN A 347 11.25 -19.52 1.73
C ASN A 347 10.08 -18.60 2.11
N GLU A 348 9.85 -18.36 3.40
CA GLU A 348 8.83 -17.40 3.88
C GLU A 348 9.08 -15.99 3.34
N TRP A 349 10.32 -15.50 3.38
CA TRP A 349 10.66 -14.19 2.80
C TRP A 349 10.57 -14.16 1.27
N SER A 350 10.84 -15.29 0.60
CA SER A 350 10.60 -15.42 -0.84
C SER A 350 9.11 -15.37 -1.21
N SER A 351 8.25 -16.05 -0.44
CA SER A 351 6.79 -16.00 -0.60
C SER A 351 6.24 -14.60 -0.34
N TRP A 352 6.64 -13.97 0.77
CA TRP A 352 6.23 -12.62 1.15
C TRP A 352 6.47 -11.59 0.05
N SER A 353 7.66 -11.61 -0.58
CA SER A 353 7.95 -10.72 -1.71
C SER A 353 7.04 -10.99 -2.89
N VAL A 354 6.88 -12.26 -3.29
CA VAL A 354 6.02 -12.64 -4.43
C VAL A 354 4.56 -12.26 -4.19
N GLU A 355 4.03 -12.44 -2.98
CA GLU A 355 2.64 -12.10 -2.64
C GLU A 355 2.41 -10.58 -2.66
N ASN A 356 3.22 -9.80 -1.92
CA ASN A 356 3.09 -8.34 -1.89
C ASN A 356 3.31 -7.70 -3.29
N TRP A 357 4.27 -8.22 -4.07
CA TRP A 357 4.55 -7.74 -5.43
C TRP A 357 3.39 -8.03 -6.39
N ASN A 358 2.75 -9.19 -6.26
CA ASN A 358 1.58 -9.56 -7.06
C ASN A 358 0.34 -8.73 -6.68
N ASP A 359 0.15 -8.43 -5.40
CA ASP A 359 -0.98 -7.60 -4.95
C ASP A 359 -0.86 -6.15 -5.45
N VAL A 360 0.31 -5.52 -5.28
CA VAL A 360 0.59 -4.19 -5.87
C VAL A 360 0.46 -4.22 -7.40
N SER A 361 0.97 -5.27 -8.06
CA SER A 361 0.83 -5.41 -9.51
C SER A 361 -0.62 -5.60 -9.96
N ARG A 362 -1.46 -6.28 -9.18
CA ARG A 362 -2.89 -6.44 -9.49
C ARG A 362 -3.59 -5.09 -9.47
N GLU A 363 -3.44 -4.32 -8.39
CA GLU A 363 -4.03 -2.99 -8.30
C GLU A 363 -3.50 -2.04 -9.39
N GLN A 364 -2.19 -2.02 -9.61
CA GLN A 364 -1.56 -1.22 -10.66
C GLN A 364 -2.15 -1.56 -12.05
N ASN A 365 -2.19 -2.84 -12.40
CA ASN A 365 -2.75 -3.30 -13.68
C ASN A 365 -4.24 -2.95 -13.82
N GLU A 366 -5.04 -3.08 -12.75
CA GLU A 366 -6.47 -2.72 -12.78
C GLU A 366 -6.66 -1.22 -13.00
N LYS A 367 -5.87 -0.37 -12.32
CA LYS A 367 -5.89 1.09 -12.46
C LYS A 367 -5.41 1.54 -13.85
N GLU A 368 -4.32 0.98 -14.37
CA GLU A 368 -3.82 1.25 -15.73
C GLU A 368 -4.81 0.84 -16.82
N ASN A 369 -5.37 -0.39 -16.74
CA ASN A 369 -6.36 -0.86 -17.72
C ASN A 369 -7.62 0.01 -17.74
N ALA A 370 -8.08 0.50 -16.59
CA ALA A 370 -9.18 1.46 -16.51
C ALA A 370 -8.81 2.78 -17.21
N LEU A 371 -7.64 3.37 -16.90
CA LEU A 371 -7.17 4.62 -17.49
C LEU A 371 -7.01 4.52 -19.02
N TYR A 372 -6.37 3.47 -19.54
CA TYR A 372 -6.22 3.26 -20.98
C TYR A 372 -7.57 3.01 -21.69
N SER A 373 -8.47 2.25 -21.07
CA SER A 373 -9.82 1.98 -21.60
C SER A 373 -10.65 3.26 -21.74
N TYR A 374 -10.67 4.10 -20.70
CA TYR A 374 -11.39 5.39 -20.75
C TYR A 374 -10.70 6.39 -21.69
N LYS A 375 -9.36 6.47 -21.68
CA LYS A 375 -8.59 7.30 -22.63
C LYS A 375 -8.91 6.95 -24.08
N SER A 376 -8.85 5.68 -24.46
CA SER A 376 -9.11 5.24 -25.83
C SER A 376 -10.54 5.54 -26.28
N LYS A 377 -11.55 5.30 -25.42
CA LYS A 377 -12.96 5.61 -25.73
C LYS A 377 -13.20 7.11 -25.90
N PHE A 378 -12.59 7.94 -25.05
CA PHE A 378 -12.68 9.39 -25.15
C PHE A 378 -12.02 9.89 -26.45
N GLN A 379 -10.82 9.38 -26.79
CA GLN A 379 -10.17 9.69 -28.06
C GLN A 379 -11.01 9.29 -29.28
N ASN A 380 -11.65 8.11 -29.26
CA ASN A 380 -12.54 7.69 -30.33
C ASN A 380 -13.72 8.67 -30.49
N LEU A 381 -14.37 9.07 -29.39
CA LEU A 381 -15.48 10.02 -29.43
C LEU A 381 -15.07 11.41 -29.98
N ILE A 382 -13.82 11.84 -29.74
CA ILE A 382 -13.25 13.07 -30.33
C ILE A 382 -13.05 12.92 -31.85
N TYR A 383 -12.57 11.75 -32.29
CA TYR A 383 -12.46 11.47 -33.73
C TYR A 383 -13.83 11.41 -34.40
N ASP A 384 -14.82 10.79 -33.76
CA ASP A 384 -16.20 10.67 -34.25
C ASP A 384 -16.88 12.04 -34.36
N GLU A 385 -16.92 12.85 -33.29
CA GLU A 385 -17.51 14.20 -33.33
C GLU A 385 -16.83 15.06 -34.40
N LYS A 386 -15.49 15.03 -34.47
CA LYS A 386 -14.72 15.78 -35.46
C LYS A 386 -15.01 15.29 -36.89
N ALA A 387 -15.19 14.00 -37.11
CA ALA A 387 -15.55 13.45 -38.42
C ALA A 387 -16.97 13.88 -38.83
N HIS A 388 -17.95 13.77 -37.92
CA HIS A 388 -19.34 14.16 -38.16
C HIS A 388 -19.49 15.65 -38.44
N LEU A 389 -18.79 16.52 -37.68
CA LEU A 389 -18.78 17.96 -37.91
C LEU A 389 -18.09 18.33 -39.24
N THR A 390 -16.99 17.67 -39.59
CA THR A 390 -16.30 17.87 -40.88
C THR A 390 -17.19 17.44 -42.06
N ASP A 391 -17.80 16.25 -42.01
CA ASP A 391 -18.71 15.78 -43.07
C ASP A 391 -19.88 16.76 -43.31
N ALA A 392 -20.52 17.20 -42.23
CA ALA A 392 -21.66 18.10 -42.31
C ALA A 392 -21.32 19.48 -42.91
N VAL A 393 -20.12 20.03 -42.67
CA VAL A 393 -19.72 21.31 -43.29
C VAL A 393 -19.33 21.13 -44.77
N PHE A 394 -18.70 20.01 -45.15
CA PHE A 394 -18.48 19.69 -46.57
C PHE A 394 -19.81 19.48 -47.31
N TYR A 395 -20.80 18.81 -46.71
CA TYR A 395 -22.15 18.68 -47.25
C TYR A 395 -22.81 20.04 -47.53
N LEU A 396 -22.71 20.99 -46.59
CA LEU A 396 -23.23 22.36 -46.79
C LEU A 396 -22.51 23.08 -47.93
N ARG A 397 -21.18 22.92 -48.07
CA ARG A 397 -20.45 23.47 -49.22
C ARG A 397 -20.93 22.85 -50.53
N ASP A 398 -21.11 21.53 -50.60
CA ASP A 398 -21.51 20.83 -51.84
C ASP A 398 -22.97 21.14 -52.23
N LYS A 399 -23.81 21.54 -51.28
CA LYS A 399 -25.16 22.11 -51.51
C LYS A 399 -25.16 23.62 -51.82
N GLU A 400 -24.00 24.25 -51.97
CA GLU A 400 -23.85 25.70 -52.19
C GLU A 400 -24.58 26.55 -51.11
N GLN A 401 -24.59 26.04 -49.87
CA GLN A 401 -25.21 26.68 -48.71
C GLN A 401 -24.26 27.59 -47.92
N ILE A 402 -22.94 27.45 -48.11
CA ILE A 402 -21.88 28.25 -47.47
C ILE A 402 -20.77 28.56 -48.47
N SER A 403 -19.97 29.61 -48.21
CA SER A 403 -18.82 29.97 -49.05
C SER A 403 -17.57 29.13 -48.71
N PRO A 404 -16.54 29.10 -49.59
CA PRO A 404 -15.25 28.47 -49.28
C PRO A 404 -14.58 29.06 -48.04
N GLU A 405 -14.65 30.38 -47.87
CA GLU A 405 -14.09 31.07 -46.70
C GLU A 405 -14.85 30.69 -45.41
N THR A 406 -16.17 30.52 -45.52
CA THR A 406 -17.02 30.04 -44.42
C THR A 406 -16.67 28.60 -44.01
N LEU A 407 -16.35 27.75 -45.00
CA LEU A 407 -15.88 26.38 -44.77
C LEU A 407 -14.53 26.38 -44.04
N ASP A 408 -13.54 27.14 -44.52
CA ASP A 408 -12.20 27.24 -43.90
C ASP A 408 -12.28 27.71 -42.43
N GLU A 409 -13.13 28.70 -42.14
CA GLU A 409 -13.36 29.19 -40.78
C GLU A 409 -14.05 28.15 -39.88
N VAL A 410 -15.08 27.46 -40.38
CA VAL A 410 -15.77 26.40 -39.61
C VAL A 410 -14.87 25.19 -39.37
N GLU A 411 -14.07 24.77 -40.35
CA GLU A 411 -13.05 23.73 -40.14
C GLU A 411 -12.02 24.14 -39.09
N SER A 412 -11.59 25.41 -39.08
CA SER A 412 -10.71 25.95 -38.03
C SER A 412 -11.34 25.85 -36.63
N LEU A 413 -12.63 26.17 -36.49
CA LEU A 413 -13.35 26.01 -35.21
C LEU A 413 -13.46 24.53 -34.78
N ILE A 414 -13.70 23.62 -35.72
CA ILE A 414 -13.72 22.17 -35.47
C ILE A 414 -12.34 21.68 -35.00
N GLN A 415 -11.24 22.11 -35.63
CA GLN A 415 -9.89 21.76 -35.17
C GLN A 415 -9.57 22.35 -33.80
N GLN A 416 -10.00 23.59 -33.50
CA GLN A 416 -9.80 24.22 -32.19
C GLN A 416 -10.51 23.45 -31.08
N ARG A 417 -11.78 23.08 -31.26
CA ARG A 417 -12.53 22.23 -30.32
C ARG A 417 -11.84 20.88 -30.11
N ARG A 418 -11.48 20.19 -31.20
CA ARG A 418 -10.73 18.93 -31.13
C ARG A 418 -9.40 19.10 -30.37
N LYS A 419 -8.67 20.20 -30.59
CA LYS A 419 -7.40 20.47 -29.91
C LYS A 419 -7.58 20.58 -28.39
N ILE A 420 -8.58 21.31 -27.91
CA ILE A 420 -8.90 21.45 -26.48
C ILE A 420 -9.14 20.07 -25.83
N LEU A 421 -9.89 19.21 -26.53
CA LEU A 421 -10.19 17.85 -26.09
C LEU A 421 -8.96 16.92 -26.10
N ASP A 422 -8.16 16.95 -27.18
CA ASP A 422 -6.90 16.19 -27.27
C ASP A 422 -5.89 16.64 -26.20
N GLU A 423 -5.75 17.94 -25.95
CA GLU A 423 -4.82 18.48 -24.95
C GLU A 423 -5.19 18.04 -23.53
N TYR A 424 -6.47 18.12 -23.13
CA TYR A 424 -6.93 17.58 -21.85
C TYR A 424 -6.60 16.07 -21.69
N ILE A 425 -6.81 15.26 -22.73
CA ILE A 425 -6.47 13.83 -22.69
C ILE A 425 -4.96 13.58 -22.58
N GLN A 426 -4.13 14.38 -23.25
CA GLN A 426 -2.67 14.17 -23.22
C GLN A 426 -2.02 14.72 -21.95
N GLU A 427 -2.66 15.64 -21.23
CA GLU A 427 -2.19 16.12 -19.93
C GLU A 427 -2.77 15.29 -18.77
N LYS A 428 -4.11 15.27 -18.62
CA LYS A 428 -4.79 14.66 -17.45
C LYS A 428 -4.55 13.16 -17.36
N TYR A 429 -4.93 12.39 -18.38
CA TYR A 429 -4.78 10.93 -18.33
C TYR A 429 -3.32 10.50 -18.29
N LYS A 430 -2.43 11.26 -18.92
CA LYS A 430 -0.98 11.00 -18.83
C LYS A 430 -0.50 11.14 -17.39
N SER A 431 -0.84 12.25 -16.71
CA SER A 431 -0.46 12.45 -15.31
C SER A 431 -1.01 11.37 -14.39
N LEU A 432 -2.25 10.90 -14.60
CA LEU A 432 -2.84 9.81 -13.82
C LEU A 432 -2.09 8.48 -14.03
N ILE A 433 -1.76 8.14 -15.28
CA ILE A 433 -1.00 6.93 -15.62
C ILE A 433 0.43 7.01 -15.04
N GLU A 434 1.13 8.13 -15.24
CA GLU A 434 2.49 8.32 -14.71
C GLU A 434 2.55 8.22 -13.18
N THR A 435 1.50 8.65 -12.45
CA THR A 435 1.39 8.43 -11.00
C THR A 435 1.23 6.95 -10.65
N VAL A 436 0.27 6.24 -11.28
CA VAL A 436 0.03 4.80 -11.04
C VAL A 436 1.29 3.98 -11.33
N GLU A 437 1.93 4.21 -12.49
CA GLU A 437 3.19 3.57 -12.88
C GLU A 437 4.32 3.85 -11.88
N THR A 438 4.43 5.08 -11.40
CA THR A 438 5.55 5.51 -10.53
C THR A 438 5.39 4.97 -9.11
N GLU A 439 4.18 4.97 -8.56
CA GLU A 439 3.93 4.47 -7.20
C GLU A 439 3.93 2.95 -7.16
N GLY A 440 3.30 2.28 -8.13
CA GLY A 440 3.34 0.81 -8.25
C GLY A 440 4.76 0.29 -8.44
N ARG A 441 5.60 0.98 -9.22
CA ARG A 441 7.03 0.67 -9.36
C ARG A 441 7.79 0.84 -8.03
N LYS A 442 7.70 2.01 -7.38
CA LYS A 442 8.43 2.28 -6.12
C LYS A 442 8.10 1.28 -5.01
N LEU A 443 6.83 0.89 -4.89
CA LEU A 443 6.41 -0.10 -3.90
C LEU A 443 7.01 -1.47 -4.20
N LYS A 444 7.05 -1.89 -5.48
CA LYS A 444 7.64 -3.16 -5.90
C LYS A 444 9.16 -3.17 -5.79
N ASP A 445 9.84 -2.10 -6.19
CA ASP A 445 11.28 -1.93 -5.98
C ASP A 445 11.64 -2.10 -4.49
N ALA A 446 10.82 -1.56 -3.57
CA ALA A 446 11.01 -1.69 -2.12
C ALA A 446 10.65 -3.09 -1.56
N ILE A 447 9.67 -3.79 -2.15
CA ILE A 447 9.34 -5.19 -1.81
C ILE A 447 10.46 -6.13 -2.26
N ASP A 448 11.05 -5.88 -3.42
CA ASP A 448 12.16 -6.66 -3.97
C ASP A 448 13.46 -6.37 -3.18
N GLU A 449 13.78 -5.10 -2.89
CA GLU A 449 14.94 -4.70 -2.06
C GLU A 449 14.89 -5.36 -0.68
N LYS A 450 13.77 -5.19 0.05
CA LYS A 450 13.56 -5.82 1.36
C LYS A 450 13.51 -7.35 1.29
N GLY A 451 12.99 -7.88 0.18
CA GLY A 451 12.95 -9.31 -0.11
C GLY A 451 14.33 -9.95 -0.20
N GLU A 452 15.21 -9.38 -1.02
CA GLU A 452 16.60 -9.84 -1.12
C GLU A 452 17.39 -9.54 0.17
N GLU A 453 17.21 -8.36 0.80
CA GLU A 453 17.86 -8.02 2.07
C GLU A 453 17.56 -9.06 3.17
N MET A 454 16.32 -9.56 3.22
CA MET A 454 15.94 -10.59 4.18
C MET A 454 16.34 -12.00 3.72
N LYS A 455 16.23 -12.35 2.43
CA LYS A 455 16.66 -13.67 1.91
C LYS A 455 18.17 -13.90 2.07
N ASP A 456 19.01 -12.90 1.77
CA ASP A 456 20.47 -13.03 1.92
C ASP A 456 20.91 -13.21 3.38
N LYS A 457 20.07 -12.86 4.38
CA LYS A 457 20.32 -13.19 5.80
C LYS A 457 20.10 -14.67 6.16
N TYR A 458 19.47 -15.45 5.27
CA TYR A 458 19.21 -16.88 5.46
C TYR A 458 19.88 -17.76 4.39
N ARG A 459 20.78 -17.20 3.57
CA ARG A 459 21.40 -17.84 2.41
C ARG A 459 22.70 -18.57 2.73
#